data_AF-A0A8S9BR99-F1
#
_entry.id   AF-A0A8S9BR99-F1
#
_cell.length_a   1.000
_cell.length_b   1.000
_cell.length_c   1.000
_cell.angle_alpha   90.00
_cell.angle_beta   90.00
_cell.angle_gamma   90.00
#
_symmetry.space_group_name_H-M   'P 1'
#
loop_
_entity.id
_entity.type
_entity.pdbx_description
1 polymer ?
#
loop_
_entity_poly.entity_id
_entity_poly.type
_entity_poly.pdbx_seq_one_letter_code
_entity_poly.pdbx_strand_id
1 'polypeptide(L)'
;MICGGSVPGPEIALDNCVCLQPEATNANWTIKRMPSKSVNSSICALPDGTYMIINGGQQSRAGFGLATQPNLNAILYNTLNVVLIPSLL
;
A
#
# COMPACT_ATOMS: atom_id res chain seq x y z
N MET A 1 -7.65 -3.78 -5.84
CA MET A 1 -7.01 -3.62 -4.52
C MET A 1 -6.53 -2.18 -4.40
N ILE A 2 -6.67 -1.58 -3.23
CA ILE A 2 -6.33 -0.17 -2.95
C ILE A 2 -5.52 -0.16 -1.65
N CYS A 3 -4.37 0.53 -1.62
CA CYS A 3 -3.47 0.54 -0.46
C CYS A 3 -2.99 1.95 -0.12
N GLY A 4 -2.84 2.22 1.17
CA GLY A 4 -2.25 3.45 1.68
C GLY A 4 -3.17 4.65 1.53
N GLY A 5 -2.59 5.80 1.18
CA GLY A 5 -3.28 7.08 1.22
C GLY A 5 -3.03 7.82 2.54
N SER A 6 -3.64 8.99 2.70
CA SER A 6 -3.58 9.79 3.92
C SER A 6 -4.87 10.56 4.11
N VAL A 7 -5.08 11.06 5.34
CA VAL A 7 -6.19 11.96 5.65
C VAL A 7 -5.77 13.43 5.45
N PRO A 8 -6.63 14.29 4.88
CA PRO A 8 -6.33 15.72 4.75
C PRO A 8 -5.99 16.36 6.10
N GLY A 9 -4.99 17.25 6.11
CA GLY A 9 -4.49 17.90 7.32
C GLY A 9 -3.19 17.27 7.83
N PRO A 10 -3.24 16.17 8.63
CA PRO A 10 -2.02 15.52 9.11
C PRO A 10 -1.17 14.87 8.01
N GLU A 11 -1.80 14.40 6.93
CA GLU A 11 -1.14 13.78 5.77
C GLU A 11 -0.28 12.55 6.11
N ILE A 12 -0.51 11.96 7.30
CA ILE A 12 0.16 10.75 7.77
C ILE A 12 -0.34 9.57 6.94
N ALA A 13 0.61 8.80 6.40
CA ALA A 13 0.31 7.64 5.60
C ALA A 13 -0.49 6.60 6.38
N LEU A 14 -1.44 5.98 5.70
CA LEU A 14 -2.15 4.81 6.19
C LEU A 14 -1.39 3.54 5.84
N ASP A 15 -1.59 2.50 6.63
CA ASP A 15 -1.03 1.18 6.44
C ASP A 15 -2.08 0.15 6.03
N ASN A 16 -3.29 0.55 5.67
CA ASN A 16 -4.33 -0.37 5.25
C ASN A 16 -4.27 -0.63 3.73
N CYS A 17 -4.55 -1.88 3.37
CA CYS A 17 -4.81 -2.36 2.02
C CYS A 17 -6.19 -2.99 2.02
N VAL A 18 -7.05 -2.55 1.11
CA VAL A 18 -8.42 -3.04 0.97
C VAL A 18 -8.60 -3.75 -0.38
N CYS A 19 -9.30 -4.87 -0.35
CA CYS A 19 -9.64 -5.64 -1.54
C CYS A 19 -11.11 -6.05 -1.50
N LEU A 20 -11.75 -6.05 -2.67
CA LEU A 20 -13.10 -6.54 -2.88
C LEU A 20 -13.15 -7.24 -4.25
N GLN A 21 -14.17 -8.07 -4.45
CA GLN A 21 -14.51 -8.60 -5.76
C GLN A 21 -15.76 -7.87 -6.30
N PRO A 22 -15.64 -6.99 -7.32
CA PRO A 22 -16.72 -6.10 -7.72
C PRO A 22 -18.03 -6.79 -8.12
N GLU A 23 -17.94 -7.94 -8.75
CA GLU A 23 -19.09 -8.70 -9.29
C GLU A 23 -19.71 -9.67 -8.29
N ALA A 24 -19.13 -9.82 -7.08
CA ALA A 24 -19.65 -10.75 -6.09
C ALA A 24 -20.91 -10.19 -5.43
N THR A 25 -21.99 -10.98 -5.38
CA THR A 25 -23.19 -10.62 -4.62
C THR A 25 -22.85 -10.45 -3.14
N ASN A 26 -23.22 -9.31 -2.54
CA ASN A 26 -22.89 -8.95 -1.15
C ASN A 26 -21.37 -8.98 -0.86
N ALA A 27 -20.55 -8.46 -1.79
CA ALA A 27 -19.11 -8.40 -1.62
C ALA A 27 -18.70 -7.66 -0.34
N ASN A 28 -17.90 -8.33 0.50
CA ASN A 28 -17.29 -7.73 1.68
C ASN A 28 -15.88 -7.24 1.39
N TRP A 29 -15.50 -6.12 1.99
CA TRP A 29 -14.14 -5.63 1.94
C TRP A 29 -13.23 -6.46 2.85
N THR A 30 -12.13 -6.96 2.30
CA THR A 30 -11.05 -7.53 3.08
C THR A 30 -10.01 -6.46 3.35
N ILE A 31 -9.67 -6.24 4.62
CA ILE A 31 -8.69 -5.24 5.04
C ILE A 31 -7.44 -5.96 5.57
N LYS A 32 -6.27 -5.55 5.08
CA LYS A 32 -4.96 -6.02 5.53
C LYS A 32 -4.09 -4.85 5.94
N ARG A 33 -3.12 -5.10 6.81
CA ARG A 33 -2.15 -4.10 7.28
C ARG A 33 -0.81 -4.33 6.61
N MET A 34 -0.26 -3.27 6.04
CA MET A 34 1.09 -3.19 5.51
C MET A 34 2.08 -3.12 6.68
N PRO A 35 3.23 -3.78 6.59
CA PRO A 35 4.30 -3.63 7.58
C PRO A 35 4.89 -2.22 7.62
N SER A 36 4.72 -1.45 6.54
CA SER A 36 5.16 -0.07 6.44
C SER A 36 4.07 0.79 5.78
N LYS A 37 3.68 1.87 6.45
CA LYS A 37 2.72 2.84 5.93
C LYS A 37 3.31 3.61 4.75
N SER A 38 2.52 3.85 3.71
CA SER A 38 2.98 4.62 2.55
C SER A 38 1.84 5.40 1.91
N VAL A 39 2.13 6.63 1.52
CA VAL A 39 1.27 7.47 0.66
C VAL A 39 2.09 7.96 -0.53
N ASN A 40 1.42 8.21 -1.65
CA ASN A 40 2.07 8.47 -2.95
C ASN A 40 3.00 7.33 -3.40
N SER A 41 2.68 6.10 -3.01
CA SER A 41 3.36 4.90 -3.48
C SER A 41 3.00 4.57 -4.93
N SER A 42 3.82 3.75 -5.55
CA SER A 42 3.56 3.15 -6.87
C SER A 42 3.27 1.66 -6.67
N ILE A 43 2.22 1.16 -7.33
CA ILE A 43 1.78 -0.23 -7.24
C ILE A 43 1.86 -0.86 -8.64
N CYS A 44 2.48 -2.04 -8.72
CA CYS A 44 2.60 -2.81 -9.96
C CYS A 44 2.13 -4.25 -9.72
N ALA A 45 1.34 -4.80 -10.65
CA ALA A 45 1.00 -6.21 -10.65
C ALA A 45 2.14 -7.03 -11.26
N LEU A 46 2.48 -8.16 -10.65
CA LEU A 46 3.53 -9.06 -11.11
C LEU A 46 2.94 -10.29 -11.82
N PRO A 47 3.70 -10.98 -12.70
CA PRO A 47 3.21 -12.12 -13.47
C PRO A 47 2.75 -13.32 -12.62
N ASP A 48 3.20 -13.42 -11.37
CA ASP A 48 2.84 -14.48 -10.42
C ASP A 48 1.54 -14.19 -9.65
N GLY A 49 0.85 -13.10 -9.97
CA GLY A 49 -0.40 -12.69 -9.32
C GLY A 49 -0.21 -11.92 -8.01
N THR A 50 1.04 -11.64 -7.62
CA THR A 50 1.36 -10.73 -6.51
C THR A 50 1.40 -9.28 -6.97
N TYR A 51 1.49 -8.36 -6.02
CA TYR A 51 1.62 -6.93 -6.30
C TYR A 51 2.80 -6.36 -5.53
N MET A 52 3.62 -5.57 -6.21
CA MET A 52 4.72 -4.84 -5.62
C MET A 52 4.28 -3.42 -5.29
N ILE A 53 4.51 -2.98 -4.06
CA ILE A 53 4.27 -1.62 -3.60
C ILE A 53 5.63 -1.01 -3.23
N ILE A 54 6.00 0.06 -3.93
CA ILE A 54 7.29 0.75 -3.78
C ILE A 54 7.09 2.28 -3.74
N ASN A 55 8.15 3.01 -3.43
CA ASN A 55 8.18 4.46 -3.30
C ASN A 55 7.22 4.99 -2.20
N GLY A 56 7.02 6.30 -2.22
CA GLY A 56 6.15 7.03 -1.32
C GLY A 56 6.85 7.54 -0.06
N GLY A 57 6.06 8.14 0.81
CA GLY A 57 6.49 8.67 2.11
C GLY A 57 5.59 8.19 3.22
N GLN A 58 6.08 8.24 4.45
CA GLN A 58 5.28 8.01 5.66
C GLN A 58 4.39 9.22 6.02
N GLN A 59 4.69 10.37 5.43
CA GLN A 59 3.84 11.56 5.44
C GLN A 59 4.04 12.32 4.12
N SER A 60 2.97 12.48 3.34
CA SER A 60 3.00 13.21 2.08
C SER A 60 1.57 13.53 1.62
N ARG A 61 1.49 14.56 0.77
CA ARG A 61 0.31 14.92 -0.01
C ARG A 61 0.76 15.36 -1.39
N ALA A 62 -0.02 14.97 -2.41
CA ALA A 62 0.26 15.32 -3.79
C ALA A 62 1.73 14.98 -4.17
N GLY A 63 2.39 15.77 -5.02
CA GLY A 63 3.78 15.53 -5.43
C GLY A 63 4.71 16.70 -5.08
N PHE A 64 5.93 16.67 -5.65
CA PHE A 64 6.85 17.82 -5.72
C PHE A 64 7.39 18.34 -4.37
N GLY A 65 8.21 17.54 -3.67
CA GLY A 65 8.97 18.00 -2.50
C GLY A 65 8.16 18.14 -1.21
N LEU A 66 6.91 17.66 -1.20
CA LEU A 66 6.02 17.69 -0.04
C LEU A 66 6.12 16.43 0.85
N ALA A 67 6.85 15.41 0.39
CA ALA A 67 7.03 14.19 1.15
C ALA A 67 8.08 14.36 2.26
N THR A 68 7.74 13.93 3.46
CA THR A 68 8.69 13.77 4.57
C THR A 68 8.73 12.29 4.98
N GLN A 69 9.82 11.88 5.61
CA GLN A 69 10.03 10.49 6.05
C GLN A 69 9.83 9.49 4.88
N PRO A 70 10.74 9.48 3.89
CA PRO A 70 10.62 8.61 2.73
C PRO A 70 10.45 7.14 3.15
N ASN A 71 9.56 6.42 2.47
CA ASN A 71 9.42 4.99 2.71
C ASN A 71 10.42 4.24 1.83
N LEU A 72 11.50 3.74 2.45
CA LEU A 72 12.56 3.00 1.77
C LEU A 72 12.28 1.49 1.68
N ASN A 73 11.15 1.04 2.21
CA ASN A 73 10.77 -0.35 2.19
C ASN A 73 9.96 -0.69 0.94
N ALA A 74 10.31 -1.81 0.31
CA ALA A 74 9.46 -2.44 -0.71
C ALA A 74 8.56 -3.49 -0.04
N ILE A 75 7.28 -3.49 -0.42
CA ILE A 75 6.27 -4.40 0.11
C ILE A 75 5.79 -5.32 -1.01
N LEU A 76 5.71 -6.60 -0.71
CA LEU A 76 5.05 -7.60 -1.55
C LEU A 76 3.67 -7.90 -0.97
N TYR A 77 2.63 -7.71 -1.79
CA TYR A 77 1.26 -8.04 -1.47
C TYR A 77 0.84 -9.31 -2.19
N ASN A 78 0.33 -10.27 -1.44
CA ASN A 78 -0.30 -11.50 -1.88
C ASN A 78 -1.74 -11.58 -1.31
N THR A 79 -2.63 -12.28 -2.01
CA THR A 79 -3.96 -12.63 -1.52
C THR A 79 -3.96 -13.34 -0.16
N LEU A 80 -2.86 -13.99 0.24
CA LEU A 80 -2.66 -14.58 1.57
C LEU A 80 -2.07 -13.59 2.59
N ASN A 81 -0.95 -12.94 2.27
CA ASN A 81 -0.16 -12.12 3.21
C ASN A 81 0.39 -10.82 2.59
N VAL A 82 0.81 -9.87 3.44
CA VAL A 82 1.49 -8.63 3.04
C VAL A 82 2.81 -8.54 3.81
N VAL A 83 3.94 -8.54 3.11
CA VAL A 83 5.27 -8.66 3.73
C VAL A 83 6.28 -7.69 3.11
N LEU A 84 7.37 -7.43 3.84
CA LEU A 84 8.52 -6.70 3.29
C LEU A 84 9.30 -7.62 2.35
N ILE A 85 9.75 -7.12 1.20
CA ILE A 85 10.56 -7.92 0.26
C ILE A 85 11.85 -8.43 0.89
N PRO A 86 12.63 -7.65 1.67
CA PRO A 86 13.82 -8.16 2.34
C PRO A 86 13.57 -9.30 3.32
N SER A 87 12.34 -9.47 3.81
CA SER A 87 11.98 -10.57 4.72
C SER A 87 11.74 -11.91 4.00
N LEU A 88 11.86 -11.93 2.67
CA LEU A 88 11.77 -13.14 1.83
C LEU A 88 13.14 -13.70 1.45
N LEU A 89 14.22 -13.01 1.83
CA LEU A 89 15.63 -13.42 1.69
C LEU A 89 16.14 -13.92 3.04
#